data_AF-A0A2K6DKZ7-F1
#
_entry.id   AF-A0A2K6DKZ7-F1
#
_cell.length_a   1.000
_cell.length_b   1.000
_cell.length_c   1.000
_cell.angle_alpha   90.00
_cell.angle_beta   90.00
_cell.angle_gamma   90.00
#
_symmetry.space_group_name_H-M   'P 1'
#
loop_
_entity.id
_entity.type
_entity.pdbx_description
1 polymer ?
#
loop_
_entity_poly.entity_id
_entity_poly.type
_entity_poly.pdbx_seq_one_letter_code
_entity_poly.pdbx_strand_id
1 'polypeptide(L)'
;MGSKTKKRVLLPTRPAPPTVEQILEDVRGAPAEDPVFTTLAPEDPPVPFRMMEDAEAPGEQLYQQSRAYVAANQRLQQAGDALRQRCELLRRAGEDLEREVAQMKQAALPAAEAASSG
;
A
#
# COMPACT_ATOMS: atom_id res chain seq x y z
N MET A 1 25.24 42.63 -46.35
CA MET A 1 24.18 41.67 -46.72
C MET A 1 24.83 40.55 -47.54
N GLY A 2 24.85 39.31 -47.04
CA GLY A 2 25.48 38.18 -47.76
C GLY A 2 25.44 36.90 -46.92
N SER A 3 24.40 36.10 -47.14
CA SER A 3 23.95 34.98 -46.32
C SER A 3 24.93 33.79 -46.32
N LYS A 4 25.26 33.25 -45.14
CA LYS A 4 26.01 31.99 -45.01
C LYS A 4 25.08 30.79 -45.24
N THR A 5 25.22 30.11 -46.38
CA THR A 5 24.49 28.88 -46.71
C THR A 5 24.95 27.72 -45.83
N LYS A 6 24.11 27.28 -44.88
CA LYS A 6 24.34 26.05 -44.09
C LYS A 6 24.25 24.83 -45.02
N LYS A 7 25.37 24.15 -45.27
CA LYS A 7 25.35 22.83 -45.93
C LYS A 7 24.60 21.86 -45.02
N ARG A 8 23.41 21.44 -45.45
CA ARG A 8 22.64 20.39 -44.79
C ARG A 8 23.45 19.10 -44.89
N VAL A 9 23.89 18.58 -43.75
CA VAL A 9 24.48 17.24 -43.68
C VAL A 9 23.37 16.25 -44.09
N LEU A 10 23.46 15.72 -45.30
CA LEU A 10 22.55 14.71 -45.79
C LEU A 10 22.88 13.42 -45.04
N LEU A 11 21.99 13.00 -44.14
CA LEU A 11 22.11 11.71 -43.50
C LEU A 11 22.02 10.61 -44.58
N PRO A 12 22.75 9.49 -44.42
CA PRO A 12 22.57 8.34 -45.29
C PRO A 12 21.09 7.96 -45.34
N THR A 13 20.61 7.65 -46.53
CA THR A 13 19.24 7.16 -46.70
C THR A 13 19.09 5.81 -46.02
N ARG A 14 17.96 5.60 -45.35
CA ARG A 14 17.59 4.28 -44.80
C ARG A 14 17.59 3.26 -45.95
N PRO A 15 18.16 2.05 -45.77
CA PRO A 15 18.02 1.00 -46.75
C PRO A 15 16.53 0.68 -46.99
N ALA A 16 16.23 0.17 -48.18
CA ALA A 16 14.91 -0.37 -48.47
C ALA A 16 14.60 -1.52 -47.47
N PRO A 17 13.33 -1.68 -47.06
CA PRO A 17 12.94 -2.85 -46.29
C PRO A 17 13.23 -4.13 -47.10
N PRO A 18 13.50 -5.25 -46.41
CA PRO A 18 13.74 -6.52 -47.09
C PRO A 18 12.53 -6.96 -47.90
N THR A 19 12.77 -7.71 -48.97
CA THR A 19 11.69 -8.31 -49.75
C THR A 19 11.14 -9.56 -49.07
N VAL A 20 9.95 -10.00 -49.47
CA VAL A 20 9.32 -11.21 -48.93
C VAL A 20 10.20 -12.43 -49.20
N GLU A 21 10.85 -12.48 -50.36
CA GLU A 21 11.73 -13.57 -50.78
C GLU A 21 12.94 -13.71 -49.86
N GLN A 22 13.54 -12.58 -49.46
CA GLN A 22 14.67 -12.53 -48.54
C GLN A 22 14.26 -13.01 -47.15
N ILE A 23 13.10 -12.58 -46.66
CA ILE A 23 12.56 -13.05 -45.37
C ILE A 23 12.35 -14.57 -45.41
N LEU A 24 11.78 -15.09 -46.50
CA LEU A 24 11.55 -16.53 -46.63
C LEU A 24 12.84 -17.33 -46.78
N GLU A 25 13.89 -16.76 -47.37
CA GLU A 25 15.22 -17.36 -47.42
C GLU A 25 15.84 -17.46 -46.01
N ASP A 26 15.80 -16.36 -45.25
CA ASP A 26 16.28 -16.33 -43.87
C ASP A 26 15.53 -17.35 -42.99
N VAL A 27 14.21 -17.42 -43.12
CA VAL A 27 13.36 -18.39 -42.39
C VAL A 27 13.70 -19.82 -42.77
N ARG A 28 13.98 -20.12 -44.05
CA ARG A 28 14.37 -21.47 -44.48
C ARG A 28 15.80 -21.84 -44.07
N GLY A 29 16.68 -20.85 -43.92
CA GLY A 29 18.08 -21.05 -43.51
C GLY A 29 18.26 -21.15 -41.99
N ALA A 30 17.27 -20.75 -41.22
CA ALA A 30 17.31 -20.80 -39.77
C ALA A 30 17.28 -22.25 -39.24
N PRO A 31 18.00 -22.54 -38.13
CA PRO A 31 18.06 -23.88 -37.56
C PRO A 31 16.70 -24.30 -36.97
N ALA A 32 16.45 -25.60 -36.89
CA ALA A 32 15.20 -26.13 -36.33
C ALA A 32 15.05 -25.80 -34.83
N GLU A 33 16.18 -25.59 -34.15
CA GLU A 33 16.27 -25.23 -32.74
C GLU A 33 16.08 -23.72 -32.49
N ASP A 34 15.87 -22.91 -33.55
CA ASP A 34 15.63 -21.48 -33.40
C ASP A 34 14.39 -21.24 -32.51
N PRO A 35 14.46 -20.34 -31.51
CA PRO A 35 13.32 -19.92 -30.70
C PRO A 35 12.07 -19.57 -31.51
N VAL A 36 12.22 -19.01 -32.71
CA VAL A 36 11.09 -18.68 -33.61
C VAL A 36 10.26 -19.92 -33.96
N PHE A 37 10.89 -21.10 -34.06
CA PHE A 37 10.20 -22.35 -34.38
C PHE A 37 9.91 -23.22 -33.15
N THR A 38 10.75 -23.16 -32.11
CA THR A 38 10.59 -23.99 -30.91
C THR A 38 9.60 -23.42 -29.90
N THR A 39 9.37 -22.09 -29.88
CA THR A 39 8.35 -21.49 -29.01
C THR A 39 6.92 -21.92 -29.35
N LEU A 40 6.69 -22.37 -30.57
CA LEU A 40 5.40 -22.86 -31.06
C LEU A 40 5.34 -24.38 -31.15
N ALA A 41 6.47 -25.08 -30.93
CA ALA A 41 6.51 -26.53 -30.91
C ALA A 41 5.87 -27.06 -29.61
N PRO A 42 4.86 -27.93 -29.68
CA PRO A 42 4.24 -28.53 -28.51
C PRO A 42 5.09 -29.71 -28.03
N GLU A 43 6.33 -29.46 -27.61
CA GLU A 43 7.20 -30.50 -27.05
C GLU A 43 7.58 -30.14 -25.62
N ASP A 44 6.56 -30.16 -24.77
CA ASP A 44 6.55 -30.68 -23.40
C ASP A 44 5.07 -30.75 -22.98
N PRO A 45 4.65 -31.69 -22.10
CA PRO A 45 3.33 -31.57 -21.48
C PRO A 45 3.22 -30.15 -20.95
N PRO A 46 2.07 -29.46 -21.10
CA PRO A 46 1.96 -28.12 -20.56
C PRO A 46 2.33 -28.24 -19.10
N VAL A 47 3.51 -27.73 -18.71
CA VAL A 47 3.68 -27.19 -17.36
C VAL A 47 2.46 -26.30 -17.27
N PRO A 48 1.45 -26.66 -16.45
CA PRO A 48 0.16 -26.01 -16.60
C PRO A 48 0.48 -24.54 -16.45
N PHE A 49 0.20 -23.73 -17.46
CA PHE A 49 0.27 -22.27 -17.31
C PHE A 49 -0.61 -21.82 -16.12
N ARG A 50 -1.50 -22.71 -15.64
CA ARG A 50 -2.24 -22.66 -14.38
C ARG A 50 -1.43 -22.84 -13.09
N MET A 51 -0.24 -23.46 -13.10
CA MET A 51 0.61 -23.55 -11.90
C MET A 51 1.29 -22.22 -11.53
N MET A 52 1.26 -21.23 -12.44
CA MET A 52 1.72 -19.87 -12.14
C MET A 52 0.58 -18.96 -11.67
N GLU A 53 -0.68 -19.39 -11.83
CA GLU A 53 -1.87 -18.67 -11.34
C GLU A 53 -2.29 -19.12 -9.92
N ASP A 54 -1.90 -20.33 -9.49
CA ASP A 54 -2.29 -20.92 -8.19
C ASP A 54 -1.31 -20.65 -7.03
N ALA A 55 -0.13 -20.08 -7.30
CA ALA A 55 0.61 -19.40 -6.26
C ALA A 55 0.02 -18.00 -6.21
N GLU A 56 -0.75 -17.64 -5.17
CA GLU A 56 -1.06 -16.23 -4.90
C GLU A 56 0.21 -15.44 -5.18
N ALA A 57 0.20 -14.64 -6.26
CA ALA A 57 1.40 -13.94 -6.69
C ALA A 57 1.90 -13.21 -5.44
N PRO A 58 3.18 -13.30 -5.05
CA PRO A 58 3.64 -12.78 -3.76
C PRO A 58 3.19 -11.33 -3.44
N GLY A 59 2.83 -10.54 -4.46
CA GLY A 59 2.16 -9.25 -4.34
C GLY A 59 0.73 -9.27 -3.77
N GLU A 60 -0.14 -10.23 -4.10
CA GLU A 60 -1.51 -10.33 -3.57
C GLU A 60 -1.47 -10.61 -2.05
N GLN A 61 -0.64 -11.55 -1.62
CA GLN A 61 -0.46 -11.85 -0.19
C GLN A 61 0.04 -10.62 0.60
N LEU A 62 1.02 -9.88 0.05
CA LEU A 62 1.51 -8.64 0.65
C LEU A 62 0.46 -7.54 0.68
N TYR A 63 -0.36 -7.44 -0.38
CA TYR A 63 -1.46 -6.49 -0.44
C TYR A 63 -2.52 -6.79 0.63
N GLN A 64 -2.93 -8.07 0.77
CA GLN A 64 -3.87 -8.49 1.81
C GLN A 64 -3.32 -8.25 3.21
N GLN A 65 -2.02 -8.53 3.44
CA GLN A 65 -1.37 -8.25 4.71
C GLN A 65 -1.34 -6.76 5.03
N SER A 66 -0.98 -5.91 4.06
CA SER A 66 -0.99 -4.45 4.21
C SER A 66 -2.40 -3.94 4.55
N ARG A 67 -3.42 -4.45 3.85
CA ARG A 67 -4.82 -4.08 4.09
C ARG A 67 -5.28 -4.49 5.49
N ALA A 68 -4.94 -5.71 5.93
CA ALA A 68 -5.26 -6.20 7.27
C ALA A 68 -4.58 -5.34 8.36
N TYR A 69 -3.30 -4.99 8.15
CA TYR A 69 -2.55 -4.12 9.05
C TYR A 69 -3.19 -2.74 9.18
N VAL A 70 -3.56 -2.10 8.07
CA VAL A 70 -4.23 -0.79 8.09
C VAL A 70 -5.57 -0.86 8.84
N ALA A 71 -6.39 -1.88 8.56
CA ALA A 71 -7.67 -2.07 9.24
C ALA A 71 -7.51 -2.34 10.75
N ALA A 72 -6.46 -3.04 11.17
CA ALA A 72 -6.14 -3.25 12.58
C ALA A 72 -5.70 -1.94 13.26
N ASN A 73 -4.85 -1.15 12.61
CA ASN A 73 -4.39 0.13 13.13
C ASN A 73 -5.54 1.13 13.29
N GLN A 74 -6.47 1.20 12.34
CA GLN A 74 -7.66 2.05 12.46
C GLN A 74 -8.51 1.67 13.67
N ARG A 75 -8.70 0.36 13.91
CA ARG A 75 -9.41 -0.13 15.10
C ARG A 75 -8.68 0.21 16.39
N LEU A 76 -7.36 0.10 16.42
CA LEU A 76 -6.55 0.49 17.57
C LEU A 76 -6.62 1.99 17.86
N GLN A 77 -6.59 2.83 16.82
CA GLN A 77 -6.74 4.27 16.97
C GLN A 77 -8.10 4.62 17.58
N GLN A 78 -9.19 4.07 17.04
CA GLN A 78 -10.54 4.27 17.58
C GLN A 78 -10.66 3.82 19.04
N ALA A 79 -10.12 2.65 19.38
CA ALA A 79 -10.13 2.16 20.75
C ALA A 79 -9.29 3.06 21.68
N GLY A 80 -8.14 3.55 21.21
CA GLY A 80 -7.29 4.48 21.94
C GLY A 80 -7.98 5.82 22.20
N ASP A 81 -8.68 6.37 21.22
CA ASP A 81 -9.46 7.61 21.35
C ASP A 81 -10.62 7.43 22.35
N ALA A 82 -11.36 6.34 22.25
CA ALA A 82 -12.44 6.03 23.18
C ALA A 82 -11.91 5.85 24.62
N LEU A 83 -10.75 5.21 24.79
CA LEU A 83 -10.11 5.06 26.09
C LEU A 83 -9.67 6.42 26.66
N ARG A 84 -9.05 7.28 25.85
CA ARG A 84 -8.67 8.64 26.25
C ARG A 84 -9.86 9.43 26.76
N GLN A 85 -10.96 9.42 26.01
CA GLN A 85 -12.21 10.10 26.40
C GLN A 85 -12.74 9.59 27.74
N ARG A 86 -12.77 8.26 27.94
CA ARG A 86 -13.22 7.68 29.22
C ARG A 86 -12.31 8.05 30.38
N CYS A 87 -10.99 8.04 30.18
CA CYS A 87 -10.04 8.46 31.21
C CYS A 87 -10.22 9.94 31.61
N GLU A 88 -10.51 10.82 30.65
CA GLU A 88 -10.83 12.22 30.93
C GLU A 88 -12.13 12.38 31.73
N LEU A 89 -13.18 11.65 31.36
CA LEU A 89 -14.45 11.64 32.10
C LEU A 89 -14.26 11.15 33.53
N LEU A 90 -13.54 10.05 33.73
CA LEU A 90 -13.23 9.54 35.07
C LEU A 90 -12.44 10.55 35.90
N ARG A 91 -11.46 11.22 35.28
CA ARG A 91 -10.66 12.24 35.97
C ARG A 91 -11.52 13.39 36.46
N ARG A 92 -12.38 13.93 35.60
CA ARG A 92 -13.32 15.00 35.96
C ARG A 92 -14.27 14.56 37.08
N ALA A 93 -14.87 13.38 36.95
CA ALA A 93 -15.74 12.83 37.98
C ALA A 93 -15.00 12.64 39.33
N GLY A 94 -13.73 12.25 39.29
CA GLY A 94 -12.88 12.16 40.47
C GLY A 94 -12.62 13.52 41.12
N GLU A 95 -12.29 14.54 40.33
CA GLU A 95 -12.11 15.92 40.81
C GLU A 95 -13.40 16.50 41.40
N ASP A 96 -14.55 16.21 40.77
CA ASP A 96 -15.87 16.61 41.26
C ASP A 96 -16.16 15.97 42.62
N LEU A 97 -15.95 14.65 42.73
CA LEU A 97 -16.12 13.92 43.98
C LEU A 97 -15.21 14.45 45.09
N GLU A 98 -13.94 14.75 44.77
CA GLU A 98 -13.00 15.29 45.75
C GLU A 98 -13.45 16.66 46.27
N ARG A 99 -13.98 17.52 45.38
CA ARG A 99 -14.58 18.81 45.74
C ARG A 99 -15.82 18.62 46.63
N GLU A 100 -16.71 17.70 46.30
CA GLU A 100 -17.90 17.41 47.12
C GLU A 100 -17.53 16.88 48.52
N VAL A 101 -16.55 15.98 48.60
CA VAL A 101 -16.04 15.46 49.87
C VAL A 101 -15.40 16.57 50.71
N ALA A 102 -14.63 17.48 50.10
CA ALA A 102 -14.05 18.62 50.79
C ALA A 102 -15.13 19.55 51.36
N GLN A 103 -16.18 19.84 50.58
CA GLN A 103 -17.33 20.65 51.03
C GLN A 103 -18.08 19.97 52.18
N MET A 104 -18.35 18.67 52.09
CA MET A 104 -19.00 17.91 53.17
C MET A 104 -18.18 17.94 54.46
N LYS A 105 -16.85 17.77 54.37
CA LYS A 105 -15.96 17.88 55.53
C LYS A 105 -16.02 19.28 56.16
N GLN A 106 -16.01 20.33 55.34
CA GLN A 106 -16.12 21.72 55.82
C GLN A 106 -17.48 22.02 56.46
N ALA A 107 -18.57 21.42 55.97
CA ALA A 107 -19.91 21.59 56.54
C ALA A 107 -20.14 20.76 57.82
N ALA A 108 -19.48 19.61 57.95
CA ALA A 108 -19.60 18.75 59.13
C ALA A 108 -18.86 19.30 60.37
N LEU A 109 -17.74 20.00 60.17
CA LEU A 109 -16.98 20.64 61.26
C LEU A 109 -17.81 21.64 62.11
N PRO A 110 -18.51 22.64 61.52
CA PRO A 110 -19.34 23.57 62.28
C PRO A 110 -20.61 22.93 62.85
N ALA A 111 -21.16 21.89 62.21
CA ALA A 111 -22.33 21.17 62.73
C ALA A 111 -22.01 20.36 64.01
N ALA A 112 -20.81 19.79 64.10
CA ALA A 112 -20.35 19.09 65.29
C ALA A 112 -20.05 20.05 66.47
N GLU A 113 -19.49 21.24 66.20
CA GLU A 113 -19.25 22.25 67.25
C GLU A 113 -20.55 22.88 67.78
N ALA A 114 -21.54 23.09 66.92
CA ALA A 114 -22.87 23.56 67.31
C ALA A 114 -23.65 22.52 68.14
N ALA A 115 -23.47 21.22 67.85
CA ALA A 115 -24.09 20.14 68.61
C ALA A 115 -23.40 19.85 69.96
N SER A 116 -22.15 20.28 70.14
CA SER A 116 -21.40 20.13 71.40
C SER A 116 -21.58 21.30 72.38
N SER A 117 -22.15 22.42 71.93
CA SER A 117 -22.33 23.65 72.73
C SER A 117 -23.78 23.89 73.17
N GLY A 118 -24.70 22.95 72.90
CA GLY A 118 -26.10 22.97 73.35
C GLY A 118 -26.35 21.92 74.42
#